data_AF-A0AAN7FMT3-F1
#
_entry.id   AF-A0AAN7FMT3-F1
#
_cell.length_a   1.000
_cell.length_b   1.000
_cell.length_c   1.000
_cell.angle_alpha   90.00
_cell.angle_beta   90.00
_cell.angle_gamma   90.00
#
_symmetry.space_group_name_H-M   'P 1'
#
loop_
_entity.id
_entity.type
_entity.pdbx_description
1 polymer ?
#
loop_
_entity_poly.entity_id
_entity_poly.type
_entity_poly.pdbx_seq_one_letter_code
_entity_poly.pdbx_strand_id
1 'polypeptide(L)'
;MDLLLQFQRILESDPLIDEVGFVHPTQFATLAEDSTGDAAISDGTTFWCRDHKLGVSTQAVLPLYNEAKRAFIAAMEEYKRLGDGDDGLESEVMKHSKALLLLSSDFGTAWNSRKLVVSKKQQLSMYMGELLFSALVLSCSPKSDQAWSHRRWVIKSITGKCSALQEILGKESELVEKIAERSKMNYRAWNHRCWLVSYMTREQVLHELKKSRNWAGLHVADNCCFHYRRRLILRILKDSKLENASPGYSAEVSEVWKALWLHRRFLSLCWMKQFATNLHDVSCHFELKISTSNSFNSFIDNELHLLNSCSTVPNNDFEDFQAQATYSATYILWLTKQIPEFWSEFQEKLTIGNLKTMLSKVCPERSFLWDSLID
;
A
#
# COMPACT_ATOMS: atom_id res chain seq x y z
N MET A 1 27.80 -17.27 27.78
CA MET A 1 26.75 -18.10 27.17
C MET A 1 26.64 -17.68 25.72
N ASP A 2 26.61 -18.60 24.76
CA ASP A 2 26.54 -18.28 23.32
C ASP A 2 25.24 -17.50 23.04
N LEU A 3 25.35 -16.26 22.55
CA LEU A 3 24.22 -15.35 22.36
C LEU A 3 23.32 -15.83 21.23
N LEU A 4 23.92 -16.32 20.13
CA LEU A 4 23.19 -16.89 19.01
C LEU A 4 22.39 -18.12 19.42
N LEU A 5 22.97 -19.05 20.19
CA LEU A 5 22.26 -20.25 20.62
C LEU A 5 21.04 -19.91 21.48
N GLN A 6 21.13 -18.93 22.38
CA GLN A 6 19.98 -18.47 23.17
C GLN A 6 18.90 -17.87 22.29
N PHE A 7 19.28 -16.97 21.38
CA PHE A 7 18.35 -16.34 20.47
C PHE A 7 17.60 -17.37 19.62
N GLN A 8 18.31 -18.36 19.10
CA GLN A 8 17.71 -19.45 18.33
C GLN A 8 16.77 -20.31 19.16
N ARG A 9 17.15 -20.67 20.39
CA ARG A 9 16.27 -21.41 21.31
C ARG A 9 14.98 -20.65 21.60
N ILE A 10 15.04 -19.34 21.79
CA ILE A 10 13.83 -18.52 21.99
C ILE A 10 12.92 -18.63 20.76
N LEU A 11 13.47 -18.42 19.57
CA LEU A 11 12.74 -18.50 18.29
C LEU A 11 12.19 -19.89 17.95
N GLU A 12 12.72 -20.95 18.56
CA GLU A 12 12.25 -22.34 18.46
C GLU A 12 11.20 -22.66 19.52
N SER A 13 11.38 -22.16 20.74
CA SER A 13 10.47 -22.38 21.87
C SER A 13 9.14 -21.67 21.71
N ASP A 14 9.13 -20.49 21.07
CA ASP A 14 7.92 -19.75 20.74
C ASP A 14 7.84 -19.52 19.22
N PRO A 15 7.18 -20.42 18.48
CA PRO A 15 7.01 -20.27 17.04
C PRO A 15 5.94 -19.21 16.67
N LEU A 16 5.20 -18.69 17.65
CA LEU A 16 4.11 -17.74 17.45
C LEU A 16 4.56 -16.28 17.57
N ILE A 17 5.85 -16.04 17.85
CA ILE A 17 6.42 -14.68 17.90
C ILE A 17 6.00 -13.89 16.66
N ASP A 18 5.29 -12.79 16.87
CA ASP A 18 4.69 -11.96 15.82
C ASP A 18 5.34 -10.57 15.72
N GLU A 19 6.19 -10.20 16.70
CA GLU A 19 6.87 -8.92 16.76
C GLU A 19 8.25 -9.02 17.41
N VAL A 20 9.24 -8.36 16.81
CA VAL A 20 10.58 -8.18 17.40
C VAL A 20 10.85 -6.70 17.63
N GLY A 21 11.29 -6.34 18.83
CA GLY A 21 11.68 -4.99 19.21
C GLY A 21 13.15 -4.92 19.63
N PHE A 22 13.83 -3.85 19.26
CA PHE A 22 15.17 -3.54 19.76
C PHE A 22 15.04 -2.54 20.89
N VAL A 23 15.32 -2.98 22.12
CA VAL A 23 15.00 -2.23 23.33
C VAL A 23 16.29 -1.78 24.01
N HIS A 24 16.31 -0.53 24.46
CA HIS A 24 17.47 0.01 25.17
C HIS A 24 17.60 -0.69 26.54
N PRO A 25 18.82 -1.02 27.02
CA PRO A 25 19.02 -1.72 28.29
C PRO A 25 18.31 -1.10 29.50
N THR A 26 18.16 0.23 29.52
CA THR A 26 17.46 0.93 30.61
C THR A 26 15.95 0.66 30.63
N GLN A 27 15.35 0.32 29.48
CA GLN A 27 13.93 -0.01 29.36
C GLN A 27 13.68 -1.52 29.62
N PHE A 28 14.71 -2.35 29.45
CA PHE A 28 14.65 -3.78 29.73
C PHE A 28 14.36 -4.09 31.21
N ALA A 29 14.95 -3.32 32.12
CA ALA A 29 14.72 -3.47 33.56
C ALA A 29 13.23 -3.26 33.91
N THR A 30 12.60 -2.24 33.32
CA THR A 30 11.17 -1.96 33.50
C THR A 30 10.29 -3.09 32.94
N LEU A 31 10.64 -3.63 31.77
CA LEU A 31 9.93 -4.78 31.19
C LEU A 31 10.05 -6.06 32.04
N ALA A 32 11.14 -6.20 32.78
CA ALA A 32 11.36 -7.32 33.71
C ALA A 32 10.56 -7.16 35.02
N GLU A 33 10.42 -5.94 35.54
CA GLU A 33 9.66 -5.64 36.77
C GLU A 33 8.14 -5.87 36.62
N ASP A 34 7.57 -5.60 35.44
CA ASP A 34 6.16 -5.89 35.11
C ASP A 34 5.86 -7.40 34.91
N SER A 35 6.86 -8.27 35.12
CA SER A 35 6.82 -9.73 34.90
C SER A 35 6.42 -10.53 36.15
N THR A 36 5.40 -10.10 36.89
CA THR A 36 4.94 -10.79 38.12
C THR A 36 4.14 -12.08 37.88
N GLY A 37 4.25 -12.72 36.70
CA GLY A 37 3.56 -13.97 36.36
C GLY A 37 4.42 -14.93 35.54
N ASP A 38 4.24 -16.23 35.81
CA ASP A 38 4.91 -17.37 35.15
C ASP A 38 4.74 -17.32 33.62
N ALA A 39 5.85 -17.10 32.88
CA ALA A 39 6.10 -17.52 31.48
C ALA A 39 7.12 -16.62 30.73
N ALA A 40 7.69 -15.58 31.35
CA ALA A 40 8.67 -14.74 30.65
C ALA A 40 10.03 -15.46 30.53
N ILE A 41 10.51 -15.70 29.31
CA ILE A 41 11.91 -16.09 29.08
C ILE A 41 12.72 -14.81 29.07
N SER A 42 13.44 -14.54 30.16
CA SER A 42 14.37 -13.42 30.25
C SER A 42 15.66 -13.86 30.90
N ASP A 43 16.79 -13.47 30.30
CA ASP A 43 18.11 -13.58 30.94
C ASP A 43 18.46 -12.31 31.74
N GLY A 44 17.51 -11.38 31.89
CA GLY A 44 17.63 -10.14 32.66
C GLY A 44 18.37 -8.99 31.95
N THR A 45 19.10 -9.24 30.86
CA THR A 45 19.95 -8.21 30.23
C THR A 45 19.97 -8.18 28.70
N THR A 46 19.64 -9.30 28.03
CA THR A 46 19.89 -9.48 26.59
C THR A 46 18.59 -9.74 25.82
N PHE A 47 17.76 -10.66 26.32
CA PHE A 47 16.53 -11.09 25.68
C PHE A 47 15.36 -11.03 26.64
N TRP A 48 14.20 -10.67 26.10
CA TRP A 48 12.92 -10.68 26.80
C TRP A 48 11.87 -11.25 25.85
N CYS A 49 11.15 -12.27 26.27
CA CYS A 49 10.09 -12.88 25.47
C CYS A 49 8.84 -13.10 26.32
N ARG A 50 7.72 -12.49 25.92
CA ARG A 50 6.41 -12.62 26.56
C ARG A 50 5.31 -12.28 25.56
N ASP A 51 4.16 -12.95 25.66
CA ASP A 51 2.97 -12.69 24.82
C ASP A 51 3.30 -12.66 23.31
N HIS A 52 4.20 -13.55 22.87
CA HIS A 52 4.70 -13.64 21.49
C HIS A 52 5.45 -12.38 21.00
N LYS A 53 5.94 -11.55 21.92
CA LYS A 53 6.77 -10.38 21.65
C LYS A 53 8.20 -10.66 22.09
N LEU A 54 9.17 -10.42 21.20
CA LEU A 54 10.59 -10.61 21.48
C LEU A 54 11.33 -9.27 21.53
N GLY A 55 11.82 -8.91 22.71
CA GLY A 55 12.77 -7.82 22.93
C GLY A 55 14.21 -8.31 22.81
N VAL A 56 15.03 -7.60 22.04
CA VAL A 56 16.49 -7.80 21.95
C VAL A 56 17.19 -6.53 22.42
N SER A 57 18.11 -6.65 23.36
CA SER A 57 18.89 -5.53 23.89
C SER A 57 19.73 -4.90 22.77
N THR A 58 19.66 -3.58 22.64
CA THR A 58 20.45 -2.85 21.61
C THR A 58 21.95 -3.08 21.75
N GLN A 59 22.45 -3.37 22.96
CA GLN A 59 23.86 -3.72 23.20
C GLN A 59 24.22 -5.11 22.63
N ALA A 60 23.26 -6.01 22.52
CA ALA A 60 23.46 -7.36 22.02
C ALA A 60 23.36 -7.46 20.47
N VAL A 61 22.77 -6.47 19.80
CA VAL A 61 22.47 -6.52 18.36
C VAL A 61 23.72 -6.74 17.51
N LEU A 62 24.80 -5.97 17.72
CA LEU A 62 26.01 -6.10 16.91
C LEU A 62 26.77 -7.42 17.17
N PRO A 63 27.03 -7.84 18.42
CA PRO A 63 27.61 -9.15 18.71
C PRO A 63 26.79 -10.30 18.10
N LEU A 64 25.47 -10.28 18.32
CA LEU A 64 24.55 -11.29 17.82
C LEU A 64 24.49 -11.33 16.29
N TYR A 65 24.50 -10.17 15.62
CA TYR A 65 24.59 -10.08 14.16
C TYR A 65 25.86 -10.76 13.64
N ASN A 66 27.02 -10.48 14.25
CA ASN A 66 28.29 -11.05 13.82
C ASN A 66 28.34 -12.57 14.01
N GLU A 67 27.75 -13.10 15.08
CA GLU A 67 27.60 -14.55 15.30
C GLU A 67 26.63 -15.18 14.30
N ALA A 68 25.43 -14.61 14.14
CA ALA A 68 24.43 -15.08 13.19
C ALA A 68 24.97 -15.10 11.75
N LYS A 69 25.72 -14.07 11.36
CA LYS A 69 26.35 -13.96 10.04
C LYS A 69 27.41 -15.05 9.84
N ARG A 70 28.30 -15.25 10.82
CA ARG A 70 29.33 -16.30 10.75
C ARG A 70 28.72 -17.69 10.64
N ALA A 71 27.74 -17.98 11.49
CA ALA A 71 27.05 -19.27 11.48
C ALA A 71 26.29 -19.51 10.15
N PHE A 72 25.62 -18.48 9.62
CA PHE A 72 24.96 -18.57 8.32
C PHE A 72 25.95 -18.83 7.18
N ILE A 73 27.10 -18.13 7.16
CA ILE A 73 28.12 -18.34 6.12
C ILE A 73 28.69 -19.76 6.21
N ALA A 74 29.02 -20.24 7.41
CA ALA A 74 29.52 -21.60 7.63
C ALA A 74 28.51 -22.66 7.15
N ALA A 75 27.24 -22.55 7.54
CA ALA A 75 26.18 -23.46 7.09
C ALA A 75 26.01 -23.43 5.57
N MET A 76 26.13 -22.25 4.93
CA MET A 76 26.05 -22.11 3.48
C MET A 76 27.25 -22.72 2.74
N GLU A 77 28.46 -22.62 3.30
CA GLU A 77 29.66 -23.25 2.74
C GLU A 77 29.57 -24.78 2.83
N GLU A 78 29.08 -25.30 3.95
CA GLU A 78 28.88 -26.72 4.16
C GLU A 78 27.80 -27.28 3.24
N TYR A 79 26.65 -26.61 3.13
CA TYR A 79 25.58 -26.95 2.19
C TYR A 79 26.08 -27.02 0.74
N LYS A 80 26.92 -26.07 0.31
CA LYS A 80 27.53 -26.08 -1.03
C LYS A 80 28.54 -27.20 -1.24
N ARG A 81 29.26 -27.60 -0.18
CA ARG A 81 30.32 -28.62 -0.24
C ARG A 81 29.77 -30.04 -0.31
N LEU A 82 28.80 -30.36 0.54
CA LEU A 82 28.30 -31.73 0.69
C LEU A 82 27.23 -32.11 -0.34
N GLY A 83 26.74 -31.12 -1.09
CA GLY A 83 25.78 -31.32 -2.17
C GLY A 83 24.33 -31.37 -1.70
N ASP A 84 23.42 -31.36 -2.67
CA ASP A 84 21.98 -31.31 -2.44
C ASP A 84 21.46 -32.64 -1.86
N GLY A 85 20.65 -32.56 -0.80
CA GLY A 85 19.83 -33.69 -0.32
C GLY A 85 19.91 -34.02 1.17
N ASP A 86 20.75 -33.34 1.95
CA ASP A 86 20.76 -33.49 3.41
C ASP A 86 19.80 -32.51 4.09
N ASP A 87 18.70 -33.04 4.61
CA ASP A 87 17.67 -32.30 5.36
C ASP A 87 18.27 -31.58 6.59
N GLY A 88 19.35 -32.12 7.16
CA GLY A 88 20.08 -31.49 8.27
C GLY A 88 20.70 -30.15 7.88
N LEU A 89 21.46 -30.12 6.79
CA LEU A 89 22.12 -28.90 6.30
C LEU A 89 21.13 -27.83 5.86
N GLU A 90 20.03 -28.25 5.22
CA GLU A 90 18.94 -27.32 4.85
C GLU A 90 18.31 -26.68 6.08
N SER A 91 18.06 -27.46 7.14
CA SER A 91 17.55 -26.97 8.41
C SER A 91 18.51 -25.94 9.04
N GLU A 92 19.81 -26.20 9.05
CA GLU A 92 20.81 -25.26 9.58
C GLU A 92 20.86 -23.94 8.79
N VAL A 93 20.83 -24.01 7.44
CA VAL A 93 20.74 -22.82 6.60
C VAL A 93 19.48 -22.01 6.92
N MET A 94 18.32 -22.68 7.09
CA MET A 94 17.05 -22.03 7.44
C MET A 94 17.07 -21.44 8.86
N LYS A 95 17.70 -22.11 9.83
CA LYS A 95 17.82 -21.67 11.22
C LYS A 95 18.72 -20.43 11.34
N HIS A 96 19.92 -20.47 10.76
CA HIS A 96 20.86 -19.36 10.83
C HIS A 96 20.43 -18.15 9.98
N SER A 97 19.83 -18.38 8.82
CA SER A 97 19.25 -17.29 8.02
C SER A 97 18.06 -16.62 8.72
N LYS A 98 17.22 -17.36 9.46
CA LYS A 98 16.14 -16.80 10.29
C LYS A 98 16.70 -15.80 11.30
N ALA A 99 17.71 -16.22 12.07
CA ALA A 99 18.35 -15.37 13.05
C ALA A 99 19.01 -14.11 12.43
N LEU A 100 19.76 -14.30 11.34
CA LEU A 100 20.44 -13.21 10.65
C LEU A 100 19.48 -12.15 10.09
N LEU A 101 18.37 -12.59 9.47
CA LEU A 101 17.42 -11.71 8.80
C LEU A 101 16.54 -10.90 9.77
N LEU A 102 16.36 -11.36 11.01
CA LEU A 102 15.73 -10.55 12.06
C LEU A 102 16.62 -9.37 12.50
N LEU A 103 17.94 -9.49 12.30
CA LEU A 103 18.94 -8.47 12.67
C LEU A 103 19.37 -7.62 11.47
N SER A 104 19.25 -8.17 10.26
CA SER A 104 19.63 -7.52 9.01
C SER A 104 18.66 -7.93 7.89
N SER A 105 17.52 -7.25 7.86
CA SER A 105 16.38 -7.58 7.00
C SER A 105 16.68 -7.57 5.51
N ASP A 106 17.67 -6.79 5.05
CA ASP A 106 18.03 -6.66 3.64
C ASP A 106 19.27 -7.49 3.23
N PHE A 107 19.66 -8.49 4.04
CA PHE A 107 20.73 -9.41 3.68
C PHE A 107 20.31 -10.37 2.55
N GLY A 108 20.45 -9.92 1.30
CA GLY A 108 19.90 -10.59 0.11
C GLY A 108 20.37 -12.05 -0.09
N THR A 109 21.63 -12.36 0.25
CA THR A 109 22.15 -13.73 0.16
C THR A 109 21.36 -14.69 1.07
N ALA A 110 20.98 -14.27 2.28
CA ALA A 110 20.21 -15.10 3.19
C ALA A 110 18.81 -15.37 2.65
N TRP A 111 18.12 -14.34 2.13
CA TRP A 111 16.83 -14.54 1.45
C TRP A 111 16.94 -15.50 0.27
N ASN A 112 17.97 -15.37 -0.56
CA ASN A 112 18.16 -16.23 -1.73
C ASN A 112 18.46 -17.68 -1.34
N SER A 113 19.23 -17.90 -0.27
CA SER A 113 19.44 -19.25 0.29
C SER A 113 18.13 -19.90 0.73
N ARG A 114 17.25 -19.14 1.40
CA ARG A 114 15.92 -19.63 1.77
C ARG A 114 15.07 -19.99 0.56
N LYS A 115 15.06 -19.13 -0.48
CA LYS A 115 14.37 -19.42 -1.75
C LYS A 115 14.87 -20.71 -2.38
N LEU A 116 16.18 -20.96 -2.35
CA LEU A 116 16.79 -22.18 -2.88
C LEU A 116 16.27 -23.43 -2.16
N VAL A 117 16.34 -23.45 -0.83
CA VAL A 117 15.86 -24.57 0.00
C VAL A 117 14.37 -24.83 -0.22
N VAL A 118 13.54 -23.77 -0.09
CA VAL A 118 12.07 -23.90 -0.22
C VAL A 118 11.65 -24.33 -1.64
N SER A 119 12.33 -23.83 -2.68
CA SER A 119 12.03 -24.21 -4.07
C SER A 119 12.36 -25.67 -4.38
N LYS A 120 13.35 -26.26 -3.70
CA LYS A 120 13.70 -27.68 -3.88
C LYS A 120 12.63 -28.58 -3.30
N LYS A 121 12.16 -28.28 -2.08
CA LYS A 121 11.14 -29.07 -1.39
C LYS A 121 9.75 -28.94 -2.00
N GLN A 122 9.41 -27.77 -2.55
CA GLN A 122 8.09 -27.45 -3.13
C GLN A 122 6.88 -27.74 -2.22
N GLN A 123 7.09 -27.81 -0.90
CA GLN A 123 6.03 -28.05 0.06
C GLN A 123 5.28 -26.76 0.37
N LEU A 124 3.94 -26.78 0.26
CA LEU A 124 3.11 -25.60 0.49
C LEU A 124 3.28 -25.01 1.91
N SER A 125 3.47 -25.89 2.91
CA SER A 125 3.72 -25.50 4.31
C SER A 125 4.96 -24.62 4.46
N MET A 126 6.04 -24.89 3.71
CA MET A 126 7.26 -24.08 3.76
C MET A 126 7.02 -22.67 3.20
N TYR A 127 6.26 -22.54 2.11
CA TYR A 127 5.87 -21.23 1.58
C TYR A 127 5.02 -20.44 2.59
N MET A 128 4.10 -21.09 3.31
CA MET A 128 3.34 -20.43 4.38
C MET A 128 4.26 -19.98 5.52
N GLY A 129 5.22 -20.82 5.90
CA GLY A 129 6.27 -20.48 6.86
C GLY A 129 7.07 -19.24 6.45
N GLU A 130 7.40 -19.09 5.16
CA GLU A 130 8.08 -17.90 4.64
C GLU A 130 7.22 -16.63 4.69
N LEU A 131 5.89 -16.73 4.49
CA LEU A 131 4.99 -15.59 4.67
C LEU A 131 4.90 -15.17 6.14
N LEU A 132 4.84 -16.12 7.07
CA LEU A 132 4.87 -15.82 8.51
C LEU A 132 6.21 -15.19 8.91
N PHE A 133 7.32 -15.81 8.49
CA PHE A 133 8.65 -15.33 8.83
C PHE A 133 8.93 -13.93 8.26
N SER A 134 8.60 -13.68 7.00
CA SER A 134 8.76 -12.33 6.43
C SER A 134 7.81 -11.30 7.05
N ALA A 135 6.65 -11.70 7.59
CA ALA A 135 5.79 -10.80 8.36
C ALA A 135 6.46 -10.42 9.69
N LEU A 136 7.10 -11.39 10.36
CA LEU A 136 7.90 -11.12 11.55
C LEU A 136 9.07 -10.18 11.26
N VAL A 137 9.81 -10.37 10.15
CA VAL A 137 10.87 -9.41 9.75
C VAL A 137 10.30 -8.01 9.49
N LEU A 138 9.12 -7.92 8.86
CA LEU A 138 8.47 -6.63 8.59
C LEU A 138 7.92 -5.95 9.86
N SER A 139 7.69 -6.69 10.94
CA SER A 139 7.28 -6.12 12.23
C SER A 139 8.33 -5.17 12.80
N CYS A 140 9.62 -5.52 12.65
CA CYS A 140 10.75 -4.71 13.12
C CYS A 140 11.38 -3.86 12.01
N SER A 141 11.25 -4.28 10.75
CA SER A 141 11.84 -3.64 9.57
C SER A 141 10.80 -3.38 8.47
N PRO A 142 9.79 -2.51 8.70
CA PRO A 142 8.63 -2.36 7.81
C PRO A 142 8.96 -1.84 6.41
N LYS A 143 10.15 -1.25 6.24
CA LYS A 143 10.66 -0.71 4.98
C LYS A 143 11.73 -1.61 4.32
N SER A 144 11.87 -2.87 4.72
CA SER A 144 12.79 -3.82 4.07
C SER A 144 12.33 -4.16 2.65
N ASP A 145 13.18 -3.86 1.67
CA ASP A 145 12.90 -4.21 0.27
C ASP A 145 12.94 -5.71 0.04
N GLN A 146 13.91 -6.38 0.64
CA GLN A 146 14.10 -7.80 0.43
C GLN A 146 12.96 -8.60 1.03
N ALA A 147 12.43 -8.21 2.20
CA ALA A 147 11.27 -8.86 2.79
C ALA A 147 10.03 -8.75 1.87
N TRP A 148 9.70 -7.54 1.39
CA TRP A 148 8.57 -7.36 0.45
C TRP A 148 8.80 -8.10 -0.88
N SER A 149 10.03 -8.10 -1.40
CA SER A 149 10.38 -8.85 -2.61
C SER A 149 10.23 -10.36 -2.42
N HIS A 150 10.64 -10.88 -1.26
CA HIS A 150 10.50 -12.28 -0.89
C HIS A 150 9.03 -12.70 -0.79
N ARG A 151 8.17 -11.87 -0.17
CA ARG A 151 6.72 -12.12 -0.14
C ARG A 151 6.12 -12.25 -1.54
N ARG A 152 6.47 -11.33 -2.45
CA ARG A 152 6.03 -11.40 -3.86
C ARG A 152 6.50 -12.68 -4.54
N TRP A 153 7.74 -13.10 -4.26
CA TRP A 153 8.26 -14.38 -4.75
C TRP A 153 7.43 -15.56 -4.21
N VAL A 154 7.15 -15.62 -2.91
CA VAL A 154 6.32 -16.69 -2.32
C VAL A 154 4.95 -16.75 -2.99
N ILE A 155 4.25 -15.62 -3.10
CA ILE A 155 2.91 -15.55 -3.70
C ILE A 155 2.95 -16.01 -5.17
N LYS A 156 3.95 -15.59 -5.94
CA LYS A 156 4.16 -16.09 -7.31
C LYS A 156 4.37 -17.60 -7.35
N SER A 157 5.15 -18.16 -6.43
CA SER A 157 5.47 -19.58 -6.39
C SER A 157 4.27 -20.47 -6.05
N ILE A 158 3.32 -19.98 -5.25
CA ILE A 158 2.10 -20.71 -4.88
C ILE A 158 0.90 -20.44 -5.80
N THR A 159 0.99 -19.43 -6.67
CA THR A 159 -0.08 -19.09 -7.62
C THR A 159 -0.36 -20.28 -8.54
N GLY A 160 -1.64 -20.65 -8.68
CA GLY A 160 -2.07 -21.82 -9.48
C GLY A 160 -1.86 -23.17 -8.82
N LYS A 161 -1.18 -23.23 -7.66
CA LYS A 161 -0.92 -24.47 -6.90
C LYS A 161 -1.67 -24.52 -5.56
N CYS A 162 -2.10 -23.37 -5.05
CA CYS A 162 -2.76 -23.23 -3.76
C CYS A 162 -4.23 -22.81 -3.95
N SER A 163 -5.18 -23.62 -3.46
CA SER A 163 -6.61 -23.31 -3.47
C SER A 163 -6.95 -22.11 -2.56
N ALA A 164 -6.19 -21.90 -1.49
CA ALA A 164 -6.38 -20.81 -0.53
C ALA A 164 -5.75 -19.47 -0.97
N LEU A 165 -5.33 -19.32 -2.24
CA LEU A 165 -4.67 -18.10 -2.71
C LEU A 165 -5.47 -16.83 -2.39
N GLN A 166 -6.79 -16.87 -2.56
CA GLN A 166 -7.64 -15.69 -2.32
C GLN A 166 -7.72 -15.28 -0.84
N GLU A 167 -7.71 -16.25 0.07
CA GLU A 167 -7.61 -16.00 1.50
C GLU A 167 -6.25 -15.40 1.86
N ILE A 168 -5.17 -15.93 1.26
CA ILE A 168 -3.82 -15.41 1.46
C ILE A 168 -3.73 -13.96 0.98
N LEU A 169 -4.26 -13.62 -0.20
CA LEU A 169 -4.27 -12.24 -0.68
C LEU A 169 -5.05 -11.28 0.25
N GLY A 170 -6.13 -11.76 0.87
CA GLY A 170 -6.84 -11.01 1.92
C GLY A 170 -5.94 -10.73 3.12
N LYS A 171 -5.27 -11.76 3.65
CA LYS A 171 -4.31 -11.64 4.76
C LYS A 171 -3.11 -10.74 4.40
N GLU A 172 -2.61 -10.80 3.17
CA GLU A 172 -1.55 -9.91 2.68
C GLU A 172 -2.00 -8.44 2.67
N SER A 173 -3.25 -8.18 2.24
CA SER A 173 -3.84 -6.85 2.22
C SER A 173 -3.96 -6.28 3.64
N GLU A 174 -4.43 -7.09 4.59
CA GLU A 174 -4.49 -6.74 6.02
C GLU A 174 -3.12 -6.49 6.64
N LEU A 175 -2.10 -7.27 6.28
CA LEU A 175 -0.74 -7.04 6.74
C LEU A 175 -0.22 -5.66 6.28
N VAL A 176 -0.43 -5.31 5.01
CA VAL A 176 -0.04 -3.98 4.50
C VAL A 176 -0.74 -2.87 5.30
N GLU A 177 -2.02 -3.04 5.59
CA GLU A 177 -2.80 -2.09 6.38
C GLU A 177 -2.21 -1.89 7.78
N LYS A 178 -1.94 -2.98 8.49
CA LYS A 178 -1.30 -2.96 9.82
C LYS A 178 0.07 -2.27 9.79
N ILE A 179 0.89 -2.53 8.76
CA ILE A 179 2.21 -1.92 8.61
C ILE A 179 2.10 -0.43 8.24
N ALA A 180 1.16 -0.06 7.39
CA ALA A 180 0.94 1.33 6.98
C ALA A 180 0.51 2.21 8.18
N GLU A 181 -0.27 1.64 9.11
CA GLU A 181 -0.69 2.32 10.35
C GLU A 181 0.53 2.63 11.24
N ARG A 182 1.40 1.63 11.44
CA ARG A 182 2.59 1.76 12.31
C ARG A 182 3.73 2.56 11.67
N SER A 183 3.84 2.52 10.34
CA SER A 183 4.89 3.18 9.57
C SER A 183 4.28 4.12 8.53
N LYS A 184 4.10 5.39 8.91
CA LYS A 184 3.59 6.45 8.03
C LYS A 184 4.36 6.50 6.70
N MET A 185 3.63 6.75 5.61
CA MET A 185 4.15 6.89 4.24
C MET A 185 4.99 5.68 3.77
N ASN A 186 4.61 4.46 4.15
CA ASN A 186 5.31 3.25 3.70
C ASN A 186 4.95 2.90 2.25
N TYR A 187 5.62 3.57 1.31
CA TYR A 187 5.46 3.31 -0.12
C TYR A 187 5.68 1.84 -0.49
N ARG A 188 6.59 1.12 0.19
CA ARG A 188 6.90 -0.28 -0.13
C ARG A 188 5.72 -1.20 0.16
N ALA A 189 5.07 -1.01 1.31
CA ALA A 189 3.88 -1.77 1.69
C ALA A 189 2.71 -1.49 0.73
N TRP A 190 2.45 -0.21 0.43
CA TRP A 190 1.41 0.17 -0.53
C TRP A 190 1.70 -0.34 -1.95
N ASN A 191 2.95 -0.29 -2.39
CA ASN A 191 3.35 -0.83 -3.69
C ASN A 191 3.15 -2.36 -3.75
N HIS A 192 3.41 -3.08 -2.65
CA HIS A 192 3.05 -4.50 -2.54
C HIS A 192 1.55 -4.70 -2.68
N ARG A 193 0.71 -3.92 -1.99
CA ARG A 193 -0.76 -4.00 -2.11
C ARG A 193 -1.25 -3.69 -3.52
N CYS A 194 -0.67 -2.70 -4.21
CA CYS A 194 -0.93 -2.41 -5.63
C CYS A 194 -0.57 -3.59 -6.55
N TRP A 195 0.52 -4.30 -6.23
CA TRP A 195 0.94 -5.48 -6.97
C TRP A 195 -0.03 -6.66 -6.76
N LEU A 196 -0.58 -6.86 -5.57
CA LEU A 196 -1.58 -7.91 -5.30
C LEU A 196 -2.82 -7.82 -6.18
N VAL A 197 -3.19 -6.62 -6.64
CA VAL A 197 -4.38 -6.38 -7.48
C VAL A 197 -4.38 -7.22 -8.76
N SER A 198 -3.22 -7.61 -9.30
CA SER A 198 -3.17 -8.50 -10.48
C SER A 198 -3.55 -9.95 -10.20
N TYR A 199 -3.62 -10.35 -8.92
CA TYR A 199 -3.96 -11.71 -8.49
C TYR A 199 -5.37 -11.81 -7.88
N MET A 200 -6.01 -10.67 -7.61
CA MET A 200 -7.33 -10.58 -7.01
C MET A 200 -8.44 -10.86 -8.03
N THR A 201 -9.49 -11.51 -7.56
CA THR A 201 -10.80 -11.61 -8.23
C THR A 201 -11.48 -10.24 -8.31
N ARG A 202 -12.49 -10.11 -9.17
CA ARG A 202 -13.27 -8.87 -9.29
C ARG A 202 -13.96 -8.51 -7.97
N GLU A 203 -14.46 -9.50 -7.27
CA GLU A 203 -15.16 -9.38 -5.99
C GLU A 203 -14.23 -8.81 -4.91
N GLN A 204 -12.99 -9.32 -4.83
CA GLN A 204 -11.98 -8.79 -3.90
C GLN A 204 -11.56 -7.35 -4.26
N VAL A 205 -11.41 -7.04 -5.55
CA VAL A 205 -11.07 -5.67 -5.98
C VAL A 205 -12.17 -4.68 -5.56
N LEU A 206 -13.45 -5.06 -5.70
CA LEU A 206 -14.59 -4.26 -5.23
C LEU A 206 -14.59 -4.13 -3.71
N HIS A 207 -14.33 -5.22 -2.98
CA HIS A 207 -14.21 -5.21 -1.52
C HIS A 207 -13.10 -4.27 -1.05
N GLU A 208 -11.91 -4.35 -1.64
CA GLU A 208 -10.77 -3.47 -1.34
C GLU A 208 -11.05 -2.00 -1.67
N LEU A 209 -11.80 -1.71 -2.74
CA LEU A 209 -12.20 -0.34 -3.08
C LEU A 209 -13.14 0.26 -2.02
N LYS A 210 -14.06 -0.56 -1.49
CA LYS A 210 -14.94 -0.19 -0.38
C LYS A 210 -14.15 -0.01 0.91
N LYS A 211 -13.28 -0.96 1.25
CA LYS A 211 -12.46 -0.94 2.48
C LYS A 211 -11.53 0.27 2.53
N SER A 212 -10.79 0.51 1.45
CA SER A 212 -9.85 1.64 1.34
C SER A 212 -10.50 3.02 1.39
N ARG A 213 -11.83 3.13 1.23
CA ARG A 213 -12.55 4.40 1.41
C ARG A 213 -12.47 4.88 2.85
N ASN A 214 -12.64 3.98 3.82
CA ASN A 214 -12.57 4.31 5.24
C ASN A 214 -11.17 4.77 5.62
N TRP A 215 -10.14 4.07 5.13
CA TRP A 215 -8.74 4.47 5.31
C TRP A 215 -8.46 5.87 4.77
N ALA A 216 -8.88 6.15 3.54
CA ALA A 216 -8.67 7.45 2.90
C ALA A 216 -9.37 8.60 3.63
N GLY A 217 -10.51 8.32 4.30
CA GLY A 217 -11.21 9.30 5.13
C GLY A 217 -10.46 9.68 6.40
N LEU A 218 -9.71 8.74 6.99
CA LEU A 218 -8.88 8.99 8.19
C LEU A 218 -7.48 9.51 7.83
N HIS A 219 -6.97 9.13 6.67
CA HIS A 219 -5.59 9.39 6.22
C HIS A 219 -5.55 10.26 4.96
N VAL A 220 -6.13 11.46 5.02
CA VAL A 220 -6.29 12.36 3.85
C VAL A 220 -4.97 12.76 3.19
N ALA A 221 -3.85 12.74 3.92
CA ALA A 221 -2.52 13.04 3.41
C ALA A 221 -1.74 11.80 2.91
N ASP A 222 -2.31 10.59 3.00
CA ASP A 222 -1.66 9.36 2.54
C ASP A 222 -1.85 9.17 1.03
N ASN A 223 -0.94 9.78 0.26
CA ASN A 223 -0.90 9.69 -1.19
C ASN A 223 -0.82 8.24 -1.71
N CYS A 224 -0.21 7.35 -0.93
CA CYS A 224 -0.04 5.96 -1.35
C CYS A 224 -1.39 5.21 -1.33
N CYS A 225 -2.28 5.53 -0.39
CA CYS A 225 -3.65 5.03 -0.38
C CYS A 225 -4.41 5.47 -1.64
N PHE A 226 -4.34 6.74 -2.03
CA PHE A 226 -5.00 7.23 -3.24
C PHE A 226 -4.43 6.60 -4.52
N HIS A 227 -3.12 6.33 -4.58
CA HIS A 227 -2.52 5.57 -5.66
C HIS A 227 -3.06 4.13 -5.72
N TYR A 228 -3.21 3.46 -4.56
CA TYR A 228 -3.83 2.13 -4.49
C TYR A 228 -5.28 2.14 -4.97
N ARG A 229 -6.08 3.13 -4.55
CA ARG A 229 -7.46 3.31 -5.03
C ARG A 229 -7.52 3.51 -6.54
N ARG A 230 -6.60 4.29 -7.11
CA ARG A 230 -6.46 4.47 -8.57
C ARG A 230 -6.23 3.13 -9.27
N ARG A 231 -5.34 2.29 -8.72
CA ARG A 231 -5.04 0.95 -9.24
C ARG A 231 -6.26 0.04 -9.24
N LEU A 232 -7.05 0.04 -8.16
CA LEU A 232 -8.30 -0.73 -8.05
C LEU A 232 -9.34 -0.29 -9.10
N ILE A 233 -9.56 1.01 -9.24
CA ILE A 233 -10.53 1.56 -10.21
C ILE A 233 -10.11 1.20 -11.64
N LEU A 234 -8.83 1.37 -11.98
CA LEU A 234 -8.32 0.97 -13.30
C LEU A 234 -8.48 -0.53 -13.56
N ARG A 235 -8.33 -1.37 -12.54
CA ARG A 235 -8.57 -2.82 -12.66
C ARG A 235 -10.04 -3.13 -12.98
N ILE A 236 -10.99 -2.49 -12.28
CA ILE A 236 -12.44 -2.63 -12.53
C ILE A 236 -12.80 -2.16 -13.94
N LEU A 237 -12.29 -1.00 -14.34
CA LEU A 237 -12.54 -0.43 -15.67
C LEU A 237 -11.93 -1.27 -16.80
N LYS A 238 -10.79 -1.92 -16.54
CA LYS A 238 -10.21 -2.86 -17.50
C LYS A 238 -11.08 -4.10 -17.65
N ASP A 239 -11.65 -4.63 -16.56
CA ASP A 239 -12.57 -5.77 -16.63
C ASP A 239 -13.84 -5.44 -17.40
N SER A 240 -14.41 -4.24 -17.22
CA SER A 240 -15.58 -3.81 -18.01
C SER A 240 -15.25 -3.59 -19.49
N LYS A 241 -13.99 -3.26 -19.83
CA LYS A 241 -13.52 -3.13 -21.21
C LYS A 241 -13.00 -4.44 -21.82
N LEU A 242 -12.78 -5.49 -21.04
CA LEU A 242 -12.41 -6.79 -21.63
C LEU A 242 -13.61 -7.45 -22.32
N GLU A 243 -14.82 -6.95 -22.06
CA GLU A 243 -16.01 -7.23 -22.87
C GLU A 243 -16.05 -6.38 -24.17
N ASN A 244 -15.30 -5.27 -24.28
CA ASN A 244 -15.18 -4.40 -25.47
C ASN A 244 -13.84 -3.61 -25.46
N ALA A 245 -12.80 -4.09 -26.17
CA ALA A 245 -11.41 -3.61 -26.09
C ALA A 245 -11.21 -2.13 -26.51
N SER A 246 -10.46 -1.28 -25.79
CA SER A 246 -9.00 -1.06 -25.94
C SER A 246 -8.42 -0.13 -24.81
N PRO A 247 -7.12 -0.22 -24.44
CA PRO A 247 -6.53 0.52 -23.32
C PRO A 247 -5.65 1.73 -23.75
N GLY A 248 -5.70 2.82 -22.97
CA GLY A 248 -4.89 4.02 -23.21
C GLY A 248 -4.59 4.86 -21.97
N TYR A 249 -3.35 4.66 -21.49
CA TYR A 249 -2.41 5.58 -20.85
C TYR A 249 -2.53 6.07 -19.40
N SER A 250 -1.33 6.07 -18.79
CA SER A 250 -0.92 6.54 -17.48
C SER A 250 -0.38 7.97 -17.54
N ALA A 251 -0.59 8.75 -16.47
CA ALA A 251 0.25 9.90 -16.16
C ALA A 251 0.23 10.16 -14.63
N GLU A 252 1.44 10.24 -14.07
CA GLU A 252 1.80 10.72 -12.72
C GLU A 252 1.81 12.24 -12.67
N VAL A 253 1.44 12.86 -11.53
CA VAL A 253 1.96 14.17 -11.03
C VAL A 253 1.71 14.22 -9.50
N SER A 254 2.58 14.95 -8.78
CA SER A 254 2.92 14.93 -7.34
C SER A 254 1.99 15.68 -6.35
N GLU A 255 2.26 15.39 -5.05
CA GLU A 255 2.24 16.20 -3.79
C GLU A 255 0.98 16.45 -2.94
N VAL A 256 0.85 15.60 -1.90
CA VAL A 256 0.45 15.76 -0.48
C VAL A 256 -0.88 16.43 -0.11
N TRP A 257 -1.28 17.54 -0.75
CA TRP A 257 -2.66 18.06 -0.70
C TRP A 257 -3.30 18.11 -2.09
N LYS A 258 -2.45 18.14 -3.13
CA LYS A 258 -2.82 17.86 -4.52
C LYS A 258 -3.38 16.44 -4.66
N ALA A 259 -3.06 15.48 -3.78
CA ALA A 259 -3.52 14.11 -3.96
C ALA A 259 -5.04 13.95 -3.98
N LEU A 260 -5.78 14.69 -3.15
CA LEU A 260 -7.24 14.69 -3.20
C LEU A 260 -7.76 15.27 -4.51
N TRP A 261 -7.23 16.42 -4.93
CA TRP A 261 -7.62 17.05 -6.20
C TRP A 261 -7.14 16.28 -7.43
N LEU A 262 -5.99 15.62 -7.38
CA LEU A 262 -5.46 14.74 -8.42
C LEU A 262 -6.26 13.43 -8.49
N HIS A 263 -6.63 12.87 -7.34
CA HIS A 263 -7.53 11.73 -7.28
C HIS A 263 -8.90 12.12 -7.85
N ARG A 264 -9.42 13.30 -7.50
CA ARG A 264 -10.65 13.86 -8.08
C ARG A 264 -10.53 14.03 -9.59
N ARG A 265 -9.47 14.65 -10.11
CA ARG A 265 -9.18 14.71 -11.57
C ARG A 265 -9.18 13.34 -12.22
N PHE A 266 -8.55 12.36 -11.58
CA PHE A 266 -8.58 10.98 -12.06
C PHE A 266 -9.99 10.39 -12.09
N LEU A 267 -10.79 10.57 -11.03
CA LEU A 267 -12.18 10.10 -10.98
C LEU A 267 -13.02 10.75 -12.07
N SER A 268 -12.89 12.07 -12.26
CA SER A 268 -13.58 12.82 -13.31
C SER A 268 -13.19 12.32 -14.70
N LEU A 269 -11.90 12.06 -14.96
CA LEU A 269 -11.46 11.43 -16.21
C LEU A 269 -12.09 10.05 -16.43
N CYS A 270 -12.17 9.23 -15.39
CA CYS A 270 -12.82 7.93 -15.48
C CYS A 270 -14.30 8.06 -15.83
N TRP A 271 -14.99 8.99 -15.18
CA TRP A 271 -16.41 9.25 -15.39
C TRP A 271 -16.68 9.81 -16.80
N MET A 272 -15.89 10.79 -17.24
CA MET A 272 -15.99 11.37 -18.59
C MET A 272 -15.76 10.32 -19.67
N LYS A 273 -14.78 9.42 -19.50
CA LYS A 273 -14.57 8.32 -20.45
C LYS A 273 -15.77 7.37 -20.53
N GLN A 274 -16.50 7.15 -19.44
CA GLN A 274 -17.73 6.35 -19.49
C GLN A 274 -18.83 7.05 -20.29
N PHE A 275 -19.00 8.36 -20.12
CA PHE A 275 -19.96 9.13 -20.94
C PHE A 275 -19.63 9.05 -22.43
N ALA A 276 -18.36 9.26 -22.81
CA ALA A 276 -17.92 9.18 -24.20
C ALA A 276 -18.07 7.76 -24.79
N THR A 277 -17.78 6.71 -24.01
CA THR A 277 -17.95 5.32 -24.47
C THR A 277 -19.43 4.98 -24.71
N ASN A 278 -20.32 5.41 -23.82
CA ASN A 278 -21.77 5.22 -23.96
C ASN A 278 -22.36 6.01 -25.12
N LEU A 279 -21.73 7.09 -25.57
CA LEU A 279 -22.17 7.86 -26.74
C LEU A 279 -21.78 7.18 -28.06
N HIS A 280 -20.57 6.60 -28.13
CA HIS A 280 -20.08 5.93 -29.32
C HIS A 280 -20.74 4.57 -29.60
N ASP A 281 -21.19 3.85 -28.56
CA ASP A 281 -21.87 2.55 -28.70
C ASP A 281 -23.37 2.69 -29.08
N VAL A 282 -23.89 3.93 -29.12
CA VAL A 282 -25.33 4.23 -29.20
C VAL A 282 -25.66 5.01 -30.47
N SER A 283 -25.51 4.37 -31.63
CA SER A 283 -26.14 4.86 -32.86
C SER A 283 -27.66 4.55 -32.93
N CYS A 284 -28.24 3.80 -31.96
CA CYS A 284 -29.61 3.27 -32.10
C CYS A 284 -30.60 3.46 -30.92
N HIS A 285 -30.27 4.06 -29.76
CA HIS A 285 -31.23 4.16 -28.62
C HIS A 285 -31.33 5.56 -27.96
N PHE A 286 -32.46 6.25 -28.18
CA PHE A 286 -32.75 7.61 -27.69
C PHE A 286 -32.83 7.71 -26.15
N GLU A 287 -33.39 6.69 -25.48
CA GLU A 287 -33.54 6.66 -24.01
C GLU A 287 -32.20 6.60 -23.27
N LEU A 288 -31.22 5.86 -23.80
CA LEU A 288 -29.86 5.79 -23.25
C LEU A 288 -29.11 7.13 -23.38
N LYS A 289 -29.39 7.89 -24.46
CA LYS A 289 -28.81 9.22 -24.69
C LYS A 289 -29.32 10.24 -23.67
N ILE A 290 -30.61 10.21 -23.34
CA ILE A 290 -31.23 11.06 -22.30
C ILE A 290 -30.67 10.70 -20.92
N SER A 291 -30.58 9.41 -20.58
CA SER A 291 -30.01 8.95 -19.31
C SER A 291 -28.55 9.38 -19.12
N THR A 292 -27.75 9.30 -20.19
CA THR A 292 -26.34 9.72 -20.19
C THR A 292 -26.20 11.24 -20.00
N SER A 293 -27.01 12.04 -20.68
CA SER A 293 -27.05 13.51 -20.52
C SER A 293 -27.50 13.92 -19.11
N ASN A 294 -28.51 13.26 -18.52
CA ASN A 294 -28.94 13.53 -17.15
C ASN A 294 -27.85 13.23 -16.12
N SER A 295 -27.13 12.11 -16.28
CA SER A 295 -26.01 11.74 -15.41
C SER A 295 -24.83 12.72 -15.53
N PHE A 296 -24.54 13.16 -16.74
CA PHE A 296 -23.54 14.21 -16.99
C PHE A 296 -23.92 15.52 -16.29
N ASN A 297 -25.17 15.97 -16.46
CA ASN A 297 -25.67 17.19 -15.84
C ASN A 297 -25.56 17.14 -14.30
N SER A 298 -25.95 16.01 -13.69
CA SER A 298 -25.81 15.80 -12.25
C SER A 298 -24.35 15.83 -11.79
N PHE A 299 -23.43 15.24 -12.56
CA PHE A 299 -22.00 15.30 -12.27
C PHE A 299 -21.52 16.76 -12.25
N ILE A 300 -21.83 17.54 -13.29
CA ILE A 300 -21.46 18.96 -13.37
C ILE A 300 -22.02 19.76 -12.19
N ASP A 301 -23.30 19.57 -11.84
CA ASP A 301 -23.93 20.28 -10.73
C ASP A 301 -23.22 20.02 -9.40
N ASN A 302 -22.80 18.77 -9.17
CA ASN A 302 -22.02 18.40 -7.98
C ASN A 302 -20.62 19.06 -7.96
N GLU A 303 -19.94 19.15 -9.11
CA GLU A 303 -18.63 19.81 -9.20
C GLU A 303 -18.72 21.33 -8.97
N LEU A 304 -19.76 21.97 -9.49
CA LEU A 304 -20.03 23.40 -9.25
C LEU A 304 -20.42 23.67 -7.79
N HIS A 305 -21.24 22.81 -7.20
CA HIS A 305 -21.58 22.90 -5.78
C HIS A 305 -20.32 22.78 -4.90
N LEU A 306 -19.39 21.89 -5.25
CA LEU A 306 -18.13 21.77 -4.54
C LEU A 306 -17.27 23.04 -4.65
N LEU A 307 -17.13 23.61 -5.86
CA LEU A 307 -16.41 24.87 -6.04
C LEU A 307 -17.00 25.97 -5.16
N ASN A 308 -18.33 26.10 -5.12
CA ASN A 308 -18.99 27.09 -4.27
C ASN A 308 -18.67 26.88 -2.79
N SER A 309 -18.70 25.62 -2.35
CA SER A 309 -18.36 25.23 -0.97
C SER A 309 -16.90 25.51 -0.61
N CYS A 310 -15.97 25.35 -1.57
CA CYS A 310 -14.55 25.67 -1.38
C CYS A 310 -14.29 27.18 -1.41
N SER A 311 -15.16 27.97 -2.04
CA SER A 311 -15.02 29.42 -2.20
C SER A 311 -15.58 30.21 -1.01
N THR A 312 -16.42 29.61 -0.18
CA THR A 312 -16.84 30.17 1.11
C THR A 312 -15.70 30.08 2.12
N VAL A 313 -14.81 31.07 2.11
CA VAL A 313 -13.70 31.19 3.06
C VAL A 313 -14.22 31.80 4.37
N PRO A 314 -14.24 31.07 5.49
CA PRO A 314 -14.51 31.66 6.80
C PRO A 314 -13.41 32.67 7.14
N ASN A 315 -13.75 33.71 7.91
CA ASN A 315 -12.82 34.75 8.33
C ASN A 315 -11.88 34.24 9.43
N ASN A 316 -11.09 33.21 9.11
CA ASN A 316 -10.23 32.49 10.04
C ASN A 316 -8.81 32.46 9.43
N ASP A 317 -7.78 32.71 10.24
CA ASP A 317 -6.37 32.87 9.81
C ASP A 317 -5.68 31.59 9.29
N PHE A 318 -6.43 30.57 8.86
CA PHE A 318 -5.87 29.30 8.38
C PHE A 318 -5.73 29.30 6.84
N GLU A 319 -4.49 29.12 6.36
CA GLU A 319 -4.12 29.12 4.92
C GLU A 319 -4.81 28.03 4.08
N ASP A 320 -5.32 26.97 4.73
CA ASP A 320 -5.91 25.81 4.04
C ASP A 320 -7.13 26.17 3.17
N PHE A 321 -7.97 27.13 3.59
CA PHE A 321 -9.18 27.49 2.85
C PHE A 321 -8.88 28.19 1.53
N GLN A 322 -7.91 29.11 1.51
CA GLN A 322 -7.50 29.80 0.29
C GLN A 322 -6.85 28.83 -0.71
N ALA A 323 -6.08 27.85 -0.22
CA ALA A 323 -5.53 26.78 -1.03
C ALA A 323 -6.63 25.89 -1.64
N GLN A 324 -7.64 25.46 -0.85
CA GLN A 324 -8.77 24.68 -1.37
C GLN A 324 -9.59 25.45 -2.42
N ALA A 325 -9.86 26.74 -2.18
CA ALA A 325 -10.53 27.61 -3.14
C ALA A 325 -9.73 27.66 -4.46
N THR A 326 -8.41 27.89 -4.39
CA THR A 326 -7.53 27.91 -5.56
C THR A 326 -7.48 26.58 -6.31
N TYR A 327 -7.40 25.45 -5.58
CA TYR A 327 -7.36 24.12 -6.19
C TYR A 327 -8.69 23.75 -6.84
N SER A 328 -9.83 24.06 -6.21
CA SER A 328 -11.16 23.84 -6.78
C SER A 328 -11.38 24.65 -8.07
N ALA A 329 -10.98 25.93 -8.06
CA ALA A 329 -11.00 26.80 -9.23
C ALA A 329 -10.15 26.24 -10.38
N THR A 330 -8.90 25.88 -10.09
CA THR A 330 -7.98 25.30 -11.09
C THR A 330 -8.48 23.95 -11.60
N TYR A 331 -9.15 23.16 -10.75
CA TYR A 331 -9.75 21.89 -11.14
C TYR A 331 -10.92 22.09 -12.11
N ILE A 332 -11.82 23.05 -11.86
CA ILE A 332 -12.91 23.37 -12.79
C ILE A 332 -12.35 23.89 -14.12
N LEU A 333 -11.32 24.76 -14.10
CA LEU A 333 -10.61 25.16 -15.32
C LEU A 333 -10.02 24.00 -16.10
N TRP A 334 -9.51 23.00 -15.40
CA TRP A 334 -8.97 21.83 -16.07
C TRP A 334 -10.11 20.99 -16.65
N LEU A 335 -11.23 20.85 -15.94
CA LEU A 335 -12.41 20.09 -16.37
C LEU A 335 -13.01 20.68 -17.66
N THR A 336 -13.08 22.02 -17.78
CA THR A 336 -13.54 22.72 -19.00
C THR A 336 -12.78 22.23 -20.24
N LYS A 337 -11.46 22.06 -20.11
CA LYS A 337 -10.57 21.64 -21.21
C LYS A 337 -10.67 20.16 -21.55
N GLN A 338 -11.31 19.33 -20.71
CA GLN A 338 -11.43 17.89 -20.95
C GLN A 338 -12.76 17.50 -21.63
N ILE A 339 -13.71 18.42 -21.79
CA ILE A 339 -15.07 18.10 -22.26
C ILE A 339 -15.45 18.93 -23.50
N PRO A 340 -14.89 18.65 -24.69
CA PRO A 340 -15.29 19.35 -25.91
C PRO A 340 -16.74 19.05 -26.33
N GLU A 341 -17.20 17.82 -26.10
CA GLU A 341 -18.49 17.31 -26.61
C GLU A 341 -19.72 17.87 -25.87
N PHE A 342 -19.58 18.22 -24.59
CA PHE A 342 -20.63 18.83 -23.77
C PHE A 342 -20.33 20.28 -23.42
N TRP A 343 -19.45 20.93 -24.20
CA TRP A 343 -18.97 22.27 -23.92
C TRP A 343 -20.10 23.29 -23.82
N SER A 344 -21.08 23.23 -24.72
CA SER A 344 -22.22 24.16 -24.76
C SER A 344 -23.11 24.07 -23.50
N GLU A 345 -23.47 22.86 -23.11
CA GLU A 345 -24.32 22.58 -21.93
C GLU A 345 -23.58 22.95 -20.63
N PHE A 346 -22.28 22.74 -20.61
CA PHE A 346 -21.42 23.15 -19.52
C PHE A 346 -21.28 24.69 -19.45
N GLN A 347 -21.02 25.36 -20.58
CA GLN A 347 -20.89 26.82 -20.69
C GLN A 347 -22.16 27.56 -20.23
N GLU A 348 -23.34 27.03 -20.56
CA GLU A 348 -24.62 27.58 -20.08
C GLU A 348 -24.68 27.57 -18.54
N LYS A 349 -24.34 26.44 -17.91
CA LYS A 349 -24.30 26.33 -16.44
C LYS A 349 -23.22 27.19 -15.78
N LEU A 350 -22.04 27.33 -16.40
CA LEU A 350 -20.97 28.20 -15.90
C LEU A 350 -21.40 29.68 -15.93
N THR A 351 -22.16 30.07 -16.96
CA THR A 351 -22.65 31.45 -17.14
C THR A 351 -23.73 31.79 -16.12
N ILE A 352 -24.65 30.85 -15.85
CA ILE A 352 -25.70 30.99 -14.82
C ILE A 352 -25.11 31.12 -13.41
N GLY A 353 -23.98 30.45 -13.13
CA GLY A 353 -23.35 30.43 -11.81
C GLY A 353 -22.49 31.65 -11.44
N ASN A 354 -22.39 32.68 -12.28
CA ASN A 354 -21.49 33.84 -12.10
C ASN A 354 -20.03 33.46 -11.78
N LEU A 355 -19.57 32.38 -12.39
CA LEU A 355 -18.32 31.71 -12.07
C LEU A 355 -17.10 32.58 -12.29
N LYS A 356 -17.11 33.42 -13.34
CA LYS A 356 -16.02 34.34 -13.66
C LYS A 356 -15.72 35.27 -12.49
N THR A 357 -16.75 35.87 -11.89
CA THR A 357 -16.58 36.76 -10.75
C THR A 357 -16.05 36.00 -9.53
N MET A 358 -16.47 34.76 -9.32
CA MET A 358 -15.96 33.91 -8.24
C MET A 358 -14.50 33.52 -8.45
N LEU A 359 -14.14 33.04 -9.64
CA LEU A 359 -12.79 32.59 -9.99
C LEU A 359 -11.78 33.74 -10.00
N SER A 360 -12.16 34.92 -10.49
CA SER A 360 -11.33 36.13 -10.44
C SER A 360 -11.10 36.63 -9.01
N LYS A 361 -12.05 36.38 -8.09
CA LYS A 361 -11.89 36.69 -6.66
C LYS A 361 -10.97 35.70 -5.95
N VAL A 362 -11.07 34.41 -6.28
CA VAL A 362 -10.30 33.33 -5.62
C VAL A 362 -8.87 33.24 -6.16
N CYS A 363 -8.66 33.50 -7.45
CA CYS A 363 -7.37 33.36 -8.12
C CYS A 363 -7.10 34.54 -9.07
N PRO A 364 -6.93 35.77 -8.52
CA PRO A 364 -6.78 36.99 -9.33
C PRO A 364 -5.56 36.96 -10.25
N GLU A 365 -4.47 36.27 -9.84
CA GLU A 365 -3.24 36.12 -10.65
C GLU A 365 -3.45 35.30 -11.93
N ARG A 366 -4.51 34.50 -11.99
CA ARG A 366 -4.86 33.65 -13.14
C ARG A 366 -6.09 34.16 -13.88
N SER A 367 -6.49 35.41 -13.65
CA SER A 367 -7.70 36.03 -14.22
C SER A 367 -7.78 35.89 -15.74
N PHE A 368 -6.65 36.05 -16.43
CA PHE A 368 -6.52 35.91 -17.88
C PHE A 368 -6.86 34.50 -18.42
N LEU A 369 -6.72 33.45 -17.60
CA LEU A 369 -7.12 32.09 -18.00
C LEU A 369 -8.64 31.90 -17.98
N TRP A 370 -9.37 32.80 -17.32
CA TRP A 370 -10.83 32.75 -17.19
C TRP A 370 -11.54 33.48 -18.32
N ASP A 371 -10.88 34.44 -18.97
CA ASP A 371 -11.44 35.17 -20.10
C ASP A 371 -11.71 34.25 -21.30
N SER A 372 -10.87 33.23 -21.51
CA SER A 372 -11.04 32.23 -22.57
C SER A 372 -12.17 31.22 -22.32
N LEU A 373 -12.94 31.33 -21.24
CA LEU A 373 -14.06 30.42 -20.93
C LEU A 373 -15.41 30.93 -21.44
N ILE A 374 -15.49 32.18 -21.90
CA ILE A 374 -16.74 32.87 -22.27
C ILE A 374 -16.74 33.34 -23.73
N ASP A 375 -15.59 33.37 -24.39
CA ASP A 375 -15.47 33.49 -25.86
C ASP A 375 -15.63 32.13 -26.54
#